data_AF-A0A537SCV6-F1
#
_entry.id   AF-A0A537SCV6-F1
#
_cell.length_a   1.000
_cell.length_b   1.000
_cell.length_c   1.000
_cell.angle_alpha   90.00
_cell.angle_beta   90.00
_cell.angle_gamma   90.00
#
_symmetry.space_group_name_H-M   'P 1'
#
loop_
_entity.id
_entity.type
_entity.pdbx_description
1 polymer ?
#
loop_
_entity_poly.entity_id
_entity_poly.type
_entity_poly.pdbx_seq_one_letter_code
_entity_poly.pdbx_strand_id
1 'polypeptide(L)' 'MRGRNTLSPFNAVALALGLAFLYLPIVILVIYSFNASRLVTVWGGWSLRWYI' A
#
# COMPACT_ATOMS: atom_id res chain seq x y z
N MET A 1 8.43 -26.20 27.65
CA MET A 1 7.75 -26.80 26.48
C MET A 1 7.83 -25.80 25.32
N ARG A 2 8.62 -26.07 24.27
CA ARG A 2 8.86 -25.11 23.17
C ARG A 2 7.85 -25.40 22.05
N GLY A 3 6.74 -24.66 22.04
CA GLY A 3 5.77 -24.72 20.93
C GLY A 3 6.45 -24.28 19.65
N ARG A 4 6.55 -25.17 18.66
CA ARG A 4 6.96 -24.80 17.31
C ARG A 4 5.81 -24.04 16.67
N ASN A 5 5.86 -22.72 16.71
CA ASN A 5 4.93 -21.85 15.99
C ASN A 5 5.27 -21.89 14.49
N THR A 6 4.87 -22.95 13.80
CA THR A 6 4.94 -23.00 12.34
C THR A 6 3.79 -22.16 11.78
N LEU A 7 4.10 -21.05 11.12
CA LEU A 7 3.12 -20.30 10.33
C LEU A 7 2.59 -21.24 9.25
N SER A 8 1.31 -21.60 9.29
CA SER A 8 0.71 -22.36 8.20
C SER A 8 0.70 -21.49 6.95
N PRO A 9 0.84 -22.08 5.74
CA PRO A 9 0.75 -21.33 4.49
C PRO A 9 -0.56 -20.53 4.39
N PHE A 10 -1.67 -21.10 4.89
CA PHE A 10 -2.95 -20.41 4.97
C PHE A 10 -2.90 -19.16 5.84
N ASN A 11 -2.35 -19.26 7.06
CA ASN A 11 -2.23 -18.10 7.96
C ASN A 11 -1.30 -17.04 7.38
N ALA A 12 -0.21 -17.46 6.72
CA ALA A 12 0.71 -16.54 6.06
C ALA A 12 0.02 -15.76 4.93
N VAL A 13 -0.76 -16.44 4.08
CA VAL A 13 -1.53 -15.81 3.00
C VAL A 13 -2.62 -14.89 3.55
N ALA A 14 -3.36 -15.33 4.57
CA ALA A 14 -4.39 -14.52 5.21
C ALA A 14 -3.83 -13.22 5.81
N LEU A 15 -2.68 -13.32 6.50
CA LEU A 15 -1.96 -12.15 7.01
C LEU A 15 -1.47 -11.24 5.89
N ALA A 16 -0.89 -11.80 4.83
CA ALA A 16 -0.42 -11.02 3.68
C ALA A 16 -1.56 -10.26 3.00
N LEU A 17 -2.71 -10.91 2.76
CA LEU A 17 -3.89 -10.27 2.17
C LEU A 17 -4.49 -9.22 3.10
N GLY A 18 -4.59 -9.49 4.40
CA GLY A 18 -5.08 -8.52 5.37
C GLY A 18 -4.20 -7.27 5.43
N LEU A 19 -2.87 -7.44 5.46
CA LEU A 19 -1.94 -6.32 5.41
C LEU A 19 -2.02 -5.60 4.05
N ALA A 20 -2.04 -6.33 2.93
CA ALA A 20 -2.18 -5.73 1.61
C ALA A 20 -3.45 -4.87 1.53
N PHE A 21 -4.60 -5.35 2.02
CA PHE A 21 -5.84 -4.59 2.05
C PHE A 21 -5.72 -3.29 2.86
N LEU A 22 -5.04 -3.32 4.00
CA LEU A 22 -4.84 -2.15 4.85
C LEU A 22 -3.88 -1.12 4.24
N TYR A 23 -2.78 -1.58 3.64
CA TYR A 23 -1.71 -0.70 3.15
C TYR A 23 -1.87 -0.27 1.69
N LEU A 24 -2.51 -1.07 0.84
CA LEU A 24 -2.74 -0.74 -0.57
C LEU A 24 -3.43 0.62 -0.78
N PRO A 25 -4.53 0.99 -0.09
CA PRO A 25 -5.14 2.31 -0.27
C PRO A 25 -4.20 3.44 0.15
N ILE A 26 -3.41 3.25 1.20
CA ILE A 26 -2.43 4.24 1.66
C ILE A 26 -1.33 4.42 0.60
N VAL A 27 -0.82 3.33 0.04
CA VAL A 27 0.19 3.36 -1.04
C VAL A 27 -0.38 4.04 -2.29
N ILE A 28 -1.64 3.76 -2.64
CA ILE A 28 -2.32 4.44 -3.74
C ILE A 28 -2.36 5.96 -3.49
N LEU A 29 -2.74 6.39 -2.29
CA LEU A 29 -2.73 7.81 -1.93
C LEU A 29 -1.33 8.42 -2.01
N VAL A 30 -0.30 7.70 -1.55
CA VAL A 30 1.10 8.13 -1.66
C VAL A 30 1.53 8.24 -3.12
N ILE A 31 1.13 7.34 -4.01
CA ILE A 31 1.45 7.45 -5.44
C ILE A 31 0.76 8.66 -6.06
N TYR A 32 -0.54 8.83 -5.77
CA TYR A 32 -1.31 9.94 -6.32
C TYR A 32 -0.96 11.30 -5.73
N SER A 33 -0.33 11.38 -4.56
CA SER A 33 0.14 12.65 -4.00
C SER A 33 1.28 13.26 -4.83
N PHE A 34 2.00 12.46 -5.61
CA PHE A 34 2.96 12.93 -6.59
C PHE A 34 2.35 13.30 -7.94
N ASN A 35 1.01 13.25 -8.09
CA ASN A 35 0.36 13.60 -9.35
C ASN A 35 0.48 15.10 -9.63
N ALA A 36 1.03 15.43 -10.80
CA ALA A 36 1.10 16.80 -11.31
C ALA A 36 -0.26 17.32 -11.84
N SER A 37 -1.32 16.51 -11.86
CA SER A 37 -2.68 16.97 -12.09
C SER A 37 -3.35 17.39 -10.78
N ARG A 38 -4.39 18.23 -10.86
CA ARG A 38 -5.30 18.53 -9.74
C ARG A 38 -6.44 17.51 -9.62
N LEU A 39 -6.68 16.73 -10.67
CA LEU A 39 -7.71 15.68 -10.72
C LEU A 39 -7.04 14.32 -10.53
N VAL A 40 -7.49 13.56 -9.52
CA VAL A 40 -6.94 12.22 -9.21
C VAL A 40 -7.12 11.22 -10.37
N THR A 41 -8.15 11.39 -11.19
CA THR A 41 -8.46 10.51 -12.32
C THR A 41 -7.59 10.77 -13.56
N VAL A 42 -6.90 11.91 -13.60
CA VAL A 42 -6.03 12.30 -14.72
C VAL A 42 -4.58 12.24 -14.26
N TRP A 43 -3.79 11.37 -14.86
CA TRP A 43 -2.36 11.31 -14.56
C TRP A 43 -1.61 12.44 -15.27
N GLY A 44 -1.14 13.43 -14.50
CA GLY A 44 -0.40 14.58 -15.03
C GLY A 44 1.12 14.38 -15.09
N GLY A 45 1.63 13.20 -14.72
CA GLY A 45 3.06 12.95 -14.49
C GLY A 45 3.45 13.11 -13.01
N TRP A 46 4.73 12.86 -12.72
CA TRP A 46 5.29 12.94 -11.37
C TRP A 46 5.71 14.38 -11.01
N SER A 47 5.41 14.83 -9.79
CA SER A 47 5.79 16.16 -9.29
C SER A 47 5.95 16.20 -7.77
N LEU A 48 6.90 17.02 -7.30
CA LEU A 48 7.10 17.34 -5.88
C LEU A 48 6.54 18.72 -5.47
N ARG A 49 5.87 19.43 -6.38
CA ARG A 49 5.44 20.83 -6.18
C ARG A 49 4.51 21.08 -4.98
N TRP A 50 3.95 20.02 -4.41
CA TRP A 50 3.02 20.10 -3.28
C TRP A 50 3.74 20.00 -1.93
N TYR A 51 5.02 19.64 -1.95
CA TYR A 51 5.84 19.38 -0.77
C TYR A 51 6.91 20.45 -0.52
N ILE A 52 7.19 21.29 -1.53
CA ILE A 52 8.20 22.36 -1.55
C ILE A 52 7.47 23.67 -1.79
#